data_AF-A0A6P5U1W9-F1
#
_entry.id   AF-A0A6P5U1W9-F1
#
_cell.length_a   1.000
_cell.length_b   1.000
_cell.length_c   1.000
_cell.angle_alpha   90.00
_cell.angle_beta   90.00
_cell.angle_gamma   90.00
#
_symmetry.space_group_name_H-M   'P 1'
#
loop_
_entity.id
_entity.type
_entity.pdbx_description
1 polymer ?
#
loop_
_entity_poly.entity_id
_entity_poly.type
_entity_poly.pdbx_seq_one_letter_code
_entity_poly.pdbx_strand_id
1 'polypeptide(L)'
;MPERLVALMKNDLVDLSAFDRGDFQDWNVVRPQQQWPTVTPDWEKWLPRMEHFFGQQWKDQGIYHLIKLFDQPLIMDRSLLVATLCFWSSATNTMNFRFGMMTPTVLDMAALFGLSPLGVEVNAALVAPEVEGSFKAAWPTLTRVAGSKAKNMLNYSSFYGNFGVEDNAEYDAIAPLGEVEHAAFLLYWLCKFVLCTQANKVILEFAHLADYLAQGGRLALGPFLLGHIYRTLHDIVTDGMKPKHGDPLWAFQFWLQAYFPELRGVANISDTEPLANAFSRAHRKHHTSAFCYKFFYGLVERTGTQFRICLTWSFPLFLTHDLFVIPDGETENDLKEIWGSFLVSRDLHCGLSKAGAEIYLPNFMARQFGLIQTAPLPPLSTNRLSSWRADVTQ
;
A
#
# COMPACT_ATOMS: atom_id res chain seq x y z
N MET A 1 24.80 9.80 6.28
CA MET A 1 24.21 11.15 6.34
C MET A 1 25.10 12.11 5.54
N PRO A 2 24.58 12.95 4.62
CA PRO A 2 25.43 13.90 3.88
C PRO A 2 26.13 14.87 4.85
N GLU A 3 27.42 15.14 4.69
CA GLU A 3 28.23 15.96 5.63
C GLU A 3 27.65 17.36 5.87
N ARG A 4 27.00 17.94 4.86
CA ARG A 4 26.29 19.24 4.97
C ARG A 4 25.10 19.19 5.93
N LEU A 5 24.47 18.03 6.12
CA LEU A 5 23.33 17.81 7.03
C LEU A 5 23.80 17.86 8.49
N VAL A 6 24.93 17.20 8.79
CA VAL A 6 25.55 17.19 10.13
C VAL A 6 25.93 18.61 10.55
N ALA A 7 26.50 19.39 9.64
CA ALA A 7 26.88 20.79 9.91
C ALA A 7 25.66 21.69 10.16
N LEU A 8 24.58 21.54 9.38
CA LEU A 8 23.35 22.33 9.56
C LEU A 8 22.66 21.99 10.89
N MET A 9 22.60 20.71 11.26
CA MET A 9 21.91 20.25 12.47
C MET A 9 22.70 20.51 13.76
N LYS A 10 24.04 20.53 13.71
CA LYS A 10 24.89 20.93 14.84
C LYS A 10 24.73 22.40 15.22
N ASN A 11 24.39 23.26 14.25
CA ASN A 11 24.23 24.70 14.49
C ASN A 11 22.84 25.08 15.05
N ASP A 12 21.83 24.20 14.98
CA ASP A 12 20.44 24.46 15.39
C ASP A 12 20.07 23.83 16.77
N LEU A 13 21.05 23.41 17.60
CA LEU A 13 20.82 22.79 18.93
C LEU A 13 19.82 21.61 18.92
N VAL A 14 19.74 20.86 17.81
CA VAL A 14 18.89 19.67 17.73
C VAL A 14 19.67 18.48 18.29
N ASP A 15 19.10 17.77 19.27
CA ASP A 15 19.66 16.50 19.76
C ASP A 15 19.70 15.47 18.61
N LEU A 16 20.91 15.14 18.18
CA LEU A 16 21.21 14.23 17.08
C LEU A 16 21.29 12.77 17.52
N SER A 17 21.16 12.47 18.82
CA SER A 17 21.33 11.11 19.35
C SER A 17 20.29 10.10 18.82
N ALA A 18 19.16 10.57 18.26
CA ALA A 18 18.18 9.75 17.56
C ALA A 18 18.69 9.26 16.18
N PHE A 19 19.58 10.01 15.54
CA PHE A 19 20.20 9.66 14.25
C PHE A 19 21.50 8.87 14.39
N ASP A 20 22.20 9.03 15.51
CA ASP A 20 23.43 8.27 15.81
C ASP A 20 23.18 6.75 15.93
N ARG A 21 21.91 6.33 16.02
CA ARG A 21 21.51 4.92 16.12
C ARG A 21 21.06 4.28 14.79
N GLY A 22 20.83 5.05 13.73
CA GLY A 22 20.31 4.52 12.45
C GLY A 22 21.35 4.53 11.33
N ASP A 23 21.52 3.41 10.63
CA ASP A 23 22.38 3.33 9.45
C ASP A 23 21.61 3.75 8.19
N PHE A 24 21.68 5.04 7.86
CA PHE A 24 21.04 5.59 6.66
C PHE A 24 21.90 5.48 5.39
N GLN A 25 23.02 4.75 5.40
CA GLN A 25 23.91 4.67 4.24
C GLN A 25 23.21 4.08 3.01
N ASP A 26 22.35 3.08 3.21
CA ASP A 26 21.62 2.37 2.14
C ASP A 26 20.60 3.25 1.40
N TRP A 27 20.12 4.33 2.02
CA TRP A 27 19.21 5.29 1.37
C TRP A 27 19.92 6.17 0.33
N ASN A 28 21.24 6.33 0.43
CA ASN A 28 22.04 7.19 -0.45
C ASN A 28 22.53 6.48 -1.72
N VAL A 29 22.22 5.19 -1.90
CA VAL A 29 22.69 4.43 -3.06
C VAL A 29 21.92 4.86 -4.32
N VAL A 30 22.63 5.43 -5.30
CA VAL A 30 22.09 5.97 -6.57
C VAL A 30 21.45 4.90 -7.47
N ARG A 31 21.59 3.61 -7.14
CA ARG A 31 20.98 2.54 -7.93
C ARG A 31 19.45 2.67 -7.90
N PRO A 32 18.76 2.45 -9.04
CA PRO A 32 17.31 2.27 -9.02
C PRO A 32 17.03 1.14 -8.04
N GLN A 33 16.22 1.43 -7.03
CA GLN A 33 15.83 0.42 -6.06
C GLN A 33 15.02 -0.60 -6.82
N GLN A 34 15.60 -1.79 -7.02
CA GLN A 34 15.09 -2.82 -7.94
C GLN A 34 13.64 -3.24 -7.66
N GLN A 35 13.11 -2.88 -6.50
CA GLN A 35 11.89 -3.40 -5.92
C GLN A 35 10.86 -2.30 -5.61
N TRP A 36 11.16 -1.04 -5.95
CA TRP A 36 10.14 0.00 -6.04
C TRP A 36 9.23 -0.31 -7.24
N PRO A 37 7.91 -0.10 -7.15
CA PRO A 37 6.99 -0.34 -8.26
C PRO A 37 7.42 0.42 -9.51
N THR A 38 8.06 -0.31 -10.42
CA THR A 38 8.61 0.24 -11.67
C THR A 38 7.87 -0.40 -12.83
N VAL A 39 7.33 0.46 -13.68
CA VAL A 39 6.65 0.05 -14.91
C VAL A 39 7.65 -0.65 -15.84
N THR A 40 7.22 -1.76 -16.42
CA THR A 40 8.00 -2.55 -17.39
C THR A 40 7.38 -2.46 -18.78
N PRO A 41 8.14 -2.61 -19.87
CA PRO A 41 7.57 -2.68 -21.21
C PRO A 41 6.47 -3.74 -21.34
N ASP A 42 6.67 -4.89 -20.68
CA ASP A 42 5.68 -5.97 -20.61
C ASP A 42 4.35 -5.51 -19.98
N TRP A 43 4.41 -4.64 -18.97
CA TRP A 43 3.22 -4.10 -18.29
C TRP A 43 2.52 -3.05 -19.15
N GLU A 44 3.28 -2.16 -19.79
CA GLU A 44 2.76 -1.15 -20.71
C GLU A 44 1.98 -1.77 -21.88
N LYS A 45 2.40 -2.96 -22.33
CA LYS A 45 1.67 -3.75 -23.32
C LYS A 45 0.45 -4.47 -22.73
N TRP A 46 0.59 -5.09 -21.56
CA TRP A 46 -0.45 -5.96 -21.01
C TRP A 46 -1.64 -5.19 -20.43
N LEU A 47 -1.39 -4.02 -19.82
CA LEU A 47 -2.42 -3.25 -19.12
C LEU A 47 -3.57 -2.79 -20.04
N PRO A 48 -3.33 -2.15 -21.21
CA PRO A 48 -4.43 -1.70 -22.08
C PRO A 48 -5.31 -2.86 -22.58
N ARG A 49 -4.69 -4.01 -22.89
CA ARG A 49 -5.39 -5.22 -23.32
C ARG A 49 -6.28 -5.77 -22.21
N MET A 50 -5.76 -5.89 -21.00
CA MET A 50 -6.55 -6.37 -19.86
C MET A 50 -7.63 -5.38 -19.44
N GLU A 51 -7.37 -4.07 -19.55
CA GLU A 51 -8.36 -3.01 -19.33
C GLU A 51 -9.52 -3.11 -20.33
N HIS A 52 -9.26 -3.44 -21.59
CA HIS A 52 -10.30 -3.64 -22.61
C HIS A 52 -11.31 -4.73 -22.22
N PHE A 53 -10.82 -5.87 -21.72
CA PHE A 53 -11.68 -7.01 -21.35
C PHE A 53 -12.30 -6.88 -19.96
N PHE A 54 -11.56 -6.34 -18.98
CA PHE A 54 -11.91 -6.45 -17.56
C PHE A 54 -12.08 -5.12 -16.83
N GLY A 55 -11.97 -3.98 -17.52
CA GLY A 55 -12.03 -2.66 -16.91
C GLY A 55 -13.30 -2.42 -16.07
N GLN A 56 -14.45 -2.92 -16.52
CA GLN A 56 -15.70 -2.83 -15.74
C GLN A 56 -15.66 -3.72 -14.49
N GLN A 57 -15.24 -4.97 -14.62
CA GLN A 57 -15.09 -5.89 -13.49
C GLN A 57 -14.16 -5.29 -12.42
N TRP A 58 -13.05 -4.68 -12.81
CA TRP A 58 -12.12 -4.04 -11.87
C TRP A 58 -12.73 -2.82 -11.16
N LYS A 59 -13.63 -2.08 -11.82
CA LYS A 59 -14.37 -0.97 -11.19
C LYS A 59 -15.35 -1.52 -10.17
N ASP A 60 -16.10 -2.56 -10.55
CA ASP A 60 -17.05 -3.22 -9.66
C ASP A 60 -16.33 -3.84 -8.44
N GLN A 61 -15.11 -4.31 -8.61
CA GLN A 61 -14.28 -4.84 -7.51
C GLN A 61 -13.54 -3.76 -6.69
N GLY A 62 -13.53 -2.50 -7.14
CA GLY A 62 -12.80 -1.42 -6.47
C GLY A 62 -11.27 -1.50 -6.60
N ILE A 63 -10.74 -2.17 -7.63
CA ILE A 63 -9.30 -2.30 -7.89
C ILE A 63 -8.82 -1.50 -9.10
N TYR A 64 -9.74 -1.03 -9.95
CA TYR A 64 -9.44 -0.33 -11.21
C TYR A 64 -8.48 0.86 -11.02
N HIS A 65 -8.79 1.78 -10.11
CA HIS A 65 -7.99 2.99 -9.94
C HIS A 65 -6.60 2.71 -9.38
N LEU A 66 -6.46 1.70 -8.52
CA LEU A 66 -5.15 1.26 -8.03
C LEU A 66 -4.34 0.59 -9.16
N ILE A 67 -4.96 -0.20 -10.04
CA ILE A 67 -4.28 -0.72 -11.23
C ILE A 67 -3.79 0.45 -12.11
N LYS A 68 -4.67 1.42 -12.40
CA LYS A 68 -4.35 2.62 -13.20
C LYS A 68 -3.34 3.55 -12.55
N LEU A 69 -3.12 3.48 -11.23
CA LEU A 69 -2.05 4.22 -10.56
C LEU A 69 -0.67 3.84 -11.12
N PHE A 70 -0.52 2.60 -11.59
CA PHE A 70 0.72 2.07 -12.17
C PHE A 70 0.74 2.14 -13.71
N ASP A 71 -0.13 2.94 -14.32
CA ASP A 71 -0.01 3.33 -15.73
C ASP A 71 1.18 4.26 -15.97
N GLN A 72 1.74 4.84 -14.89
CA GLN A 72 2.90 5.73 -14.93
C GLN A 72 3.90 5.32 -13.84
N PRO A 73 5.21 5.58 -14.05
CA PRO A 73 6.23 5.25 -13.06
C PRO A 73 6.07 6.11 -11.80
N LEU A 74 5.99 5.46 -10.64
CA LEU A 74 6.07 6.14 -9.37
C LEU A 74 7.53 6.45 -9.07
N ILE A 75 7.85 7.69 -8.68
CA ILE A 75 9.20 8.04 -8.24
C ILE A 75 9.22 8.08 -6.70
N MET A 76 10.28 7.55 -6.09
CA MET A 76 10.45 7.58 -4.63
C MET A 76 10.94 8.96 -4.16
N ASP A 77 10.29 9.52 -3.15
CA ASP A 77 10.76 10.66 -2.37
C ASP A 77 11.53 10.16 -1.14
N ARG A 78 12.82 9.86 -1.36
CA ARG A 78 13.72 9.35 -0.32
C ARG A 78 13.87 10.32 0.83
N SER A 79 13.94 11.63 0.53
CA SER A 79 14.11 12.67 1.55
C SER A 79 12.94 12.69 2.52
N LEU A 80 11.72 12.63 1.98
CA LEU A 80 10.50 12.58 2.74
C LEU A 80 10.44 11.30 3.59
N LEU A 81 10.61 10.13 2.97
CA LEU A 81 10.51 8.85 3.67
C LEU A 81 11.51 8.72 4.83
N VAL A 82 12.79 9.06 4.60
CA VAL A 82 13.84 8.99 5.64
C VAL A 82 13.51 9.90 6.83
N ALA A 83 13.10 11.14 6.56
CA ALA A 83 12.77 12.08 7.62
C ALA A 83 11.57 11.59 8.45
N THR A 84 10.56 11.07 7.78
CA THR A 84 9.33 10.57 8.39
C THR A 84 9.57 9.35 9.28
N LEU A 85 10.42 8.41 8.85
CA LEU A 85 10.74 7.20 9.63
C LEU A 85 11.33 7.51 11.01
N CYS A 86 11.97 8.67 11.18
CA CYS A 86 12.49 9.13 12.48
C CYS A 86 11.38 9.43 13.51
N PHE A 87 10.14 9.63 13.05
CA PHE A 87 8.97 9.88 13.90
C PHE A 87 8.06 8.66 14.02
N TRP A 88 8.38 7.56 13.34
CA TRP A 88 7.58 6.34 13.37
C TRP A 88 7.84 5.54 14.65
N SER A 89 6.76 5.18 15.33
CA SER A 89 6.75 4.29 16.48
C SER A 89 6.25 2.92 16.04
N SER A 90 7.17 1.96 15.93
CA SER A 90 6.85 0.55 15.68
C SER A 90 6.02 -0.06 16.82
N ALA A 91 6.11 0.52 18.02
CA ALA A 91 5.35 0.12 19.19
C ALA A 91 3.88 0.55 19.13
N THR A 92 3.46 1.43 18.21
CA THR A 92 2.05 1.87 18.12
C THR A 92 1.52 1.87 16.69
N ASN A 93 2.37 1.57 15.71
CA ASN A 93 2.11 1.79 14.29
C ASN A 93 1.64 3.23 14.00
N THR A 94 2.31 4.20 14.60
CA THR A 94 1.99 5.63 14.44
C THR A 94 3.20 6.50 14.23
N MET A 95 3.02 7.60 13.51
CA MET A 95 3.89 8.76 13.60
C MET A 95 3.54 9.60 14.83
N ASN A 96 4.56 9.95 15.60
CA ASN A 96 4.41 10.73 16.83
C ASN A 96 4.87 12.18 16.61
N PHE A 97 3.90 13.10 16.54
CA PHE A 97 4.15 14.53 16.44
C PHE A 97 3.89 15.24 17.78
N ARG A 98 4.27 16.52 17.88
CA ARG A 98 4.02 17.34 19.08
C ARG A 98 2.54 17.59 19.35
N PHE A 99 1.69 17.55 18.31
CA PHE A 99 0.23 17.59 18.45
C PHE A 99 -0.39 16.19 18.68
N GLY A 100 0.41 15.13 18.73
CA GLY A 100 -0.03 13.76 18.99
C GLY A 100 0.12 12.82 17.78
N MET A 101 -0.48 11.64 17.89
CA MET A 101 -0.30 10.54 16.96
C MET A 101 -1.14 10.70 15.68
N MET A 102 -0.58 10.24 14.56
CA MET A 102 -1.25 10.04 13.28
C MET A 102 -0.67 8.82 12.56
N THR A 103 -1.42 8.21 11.66
CA THR A 103 -0.95 7.06 10.87
C THR A 103 -1.84 6.83 9.65
N PRO A 104 -1.39 6.10 8.61
CA PRO A 104 -2.31 5.58 7.59
C PRO A 104 -3.44 4.77 8.21
N THR A 105 -4.66 4.95 7.73
CA THR A 105 -5.87 4.26 8.22
C THR A 105 -6.57 3.50 7.11
N VAL A 106 -7.55 2.66 7.45
CA VAL A 106 -8.34 1.96 6.42
C VAL A 106 -9.15 2.95 5.59
N LEU A 107 -9.61 4.06 6.20
CA LEU A 107 -10.23 5.18 5.49
C LEU A 107 -9.25 5.79 4.47
N ASP A 108 -7.98 5.94 4.84
CA ASP A 108 -6.97 6.46 3.92
C ASP A 108 -6.74 5.50 2.74
N MET A 109 -6.81 4.19 2.95
CA MET A 109 -6.70 3.22 1.84
C MET A 109 -7.84 3.37 0.83
N ALA A 110 -9.05 3.65 1.33
CA ALA A 110 -10.21 3.94 0.48
C ALA A 110 -10.05 5.28 -0.27
N ALA A 111 -9.75 6.37 0.43
CA ALA A 111 -9.68 7.70 -0.17
C ALA A 111 -8.47 7.89 -1.11
N LEU A 112 -7.31 7.32 -0.76
CA LEU A 112 -6.08 7.46 -1.55
C LEU A 112 -6.05 6.52 -2.74
N PHE A 113 -6.56 5.30 -2.61
CA PHE A 113 -6.36 4.24 -3.61
C PHE A 113 -7.65 3.63 -4.16
N GLY A 114 -8.82 4.03 -3.64
CA GLY A 114 -10.11 3.47 -4.03
C GLY A 114 -10.39 2.09 -3.46
N LEU A 115 -9.55 1.58 -2.55
CA LEU A 115 -9.66 0.22 -2.04
C LEU A 115 -10.81 0.09 -1.05
N SER A 116 -11.74 -0.81 -1.37
CA SER A 116 -12.86 -1.11 -0.48
C SER A 116 -12.39 -1.78 0.81
N PRO A 117 -12.95 -1.40 1.98
CA PRO A 117 -12.83 -2.19 3.20
C PRO A 117 -13.72 -3.45 3.20
N LEU A 118 -14.66 -3.56 2.26
CA LEU A 118 -15.59 -4.67 2.13
C LEU A 118 -15.03 -5.77 1.21
N GLY A 119 -15.57 -6.97 1.37
CA GLY A 119 -15.17 -8.15 0.62
C GLY A 119 -14.60 -9.23 1.54
N VAL A 120 -14.14 -10.32 0.93
CA VAL A 120 -13.52 -11.42 1.67
C VAL A 120 -12.20 -10.95 2.26
N GLU A 121 -12.04 -11.20 3.56
CA GLU A 121 -10.81 -10.89 4.27
C GLU A 121 -9.64 -11.70 3.71
N VAL A 122 -8.53 -11.02 3.44
CA VAL A 122 -7.31 -11.66 2.97
C VAL A 122 -6.52 -12.17 4.17
N ASN A 123 -6.50 -13.49 4.37
CA ASN A 123 -5.74 -14.14 5.43
C ASN A 123 -5.22 -15.51 4.98
N ALA A 124 -4.39 -16.14 5.80
CA ALA A 124 -3.78 -17.45 5.54
C ALA A 124 -4.80 -18.58 5.28
N ALA A 125 -6.02 -18.45 5.77
CA ALA A 125 -7.08 -19.44 5.61
C ALA A 125 -7.89 -19.23 4.32
N LEU A 126 -7.69 -18.12 3.61
CA LEU A 126 -8.34 -17.86 2.34
C LEU A 126 -7.79 -18.82 1.27
N VAL A 127 -8.47 -19.94 1.10
CA VAL A 127 -8.22 -20.88 0.02
C VAL A 127 -9.30 -20.67 -1.02
N ALA A 128 -8.93 -20.14 -2.19
CA ALA A 128 -9.84 -20.17 -3.34
C ALA A 128 -10.15 -21.64 -3.67
N PRO A 129 -11.42 -22.01 -3.96
CA PRO A 129 -11.75 -23.36 -4.39
C PRO A 129 -10.84 -23.77 -5.55
N GLU A 130 -10.16 -24.92 -5.45
CA GLU A 130 -9.37 -25.45 -6.56
C GLU A 130 -10.35 -25.92 -7.64
N VAL A 131 -10.69 -25.02 -8.57
CA VAL A 131 -11.50 -25.34 -9.74
C VAL A 131 -10.61 -25.93 -10.82
N GLU A 132 -11.13 -26.93 -11.55
CA GLU A 132 -10.50 -27.46 -12.77
C GLU A 132 -10.28 -26.29 -13.75
N GLY A 133 -9.02 -26.06 -14.17
CA GLY A 133 -8.63 -24.88 -14.96
C GLY A 133 -8.12 -23.66 -14.17
N SER A 134 -7.99 -23.75 -12.83
CA SER A 134 -7.37 -22.67 -12.03
C SER A 134 -5.93 -22.37 -12.45
N PHE A 135 -5.50 -21.11 -12.28
CA PHE A 135 -4.15 -20.67 -12.64
C PHE A 135 -3.06 -21.50 -11.95
N LYS A 136 -3.31 -21.90 -10.69
CA LYS A 136 -2.40 -22.76 -9.92
C LYS A 136 -2.14 -24.11 -10.59
N ALA A 137 -3.10 -24.67 -11.32
CA ALA A 137 -2.92 -25.93 -12.05
C ALA A 137 -2.00 -25.77 -13.28
N ALA A 138 -1.95 -24.59 -13.90
CA ALA A 138 -1.06 -24.30 -15.03
C ALA A 138 0.41 -24.09 -14.59
N TRP A 139 0.66 -23.70 -13.34
CA TRP A 139 1.98 -23.31 -12.85
C TRP A 139 3.06 -24.42 -12.85
N PRO A 140 2.80 -25.67 -12.41
CA PRO A 140 3.83 -26.72 -12.39
C PRO A 140 4.40 -27.03 -13.78
N THR A 141 3.54 -27.04 -14.80
CA THR A 141 3.94 -27.25 -16.19
C THR A 141 4.93 -26.17 -16.65
N LEU A 142 4.69 -24.92 -16.26
CA LEU A 142 5.53 -23.79 -16.63
C LEU A 142 6.89 -23.77 -15.94
N THR A 143 6.95 -24.09 -14.64
CA THR A 143 8.24 -24.13 -13.94
C THR A 143 9.18 -25.19 -14.49
N ARG A 144 8.64 -26.30 -14.99
CA ARG A 144 9.39 -27.33 -15.71
C ARG A 144 9.95 -26.81 -17.04
N VAL A 145 9.17 -26.04 -17.80
CA VAL A 145 9.58 -25.45 -19.09
C VAL A 145 10.59 -24.32 -18.89
N ALA A 146 10.38 -23.46 -17.90
CA ALA A 146 11.22 -22.30 -17.61
C ALA A 146 12.57 -22.64 -16.95
N GLY A 147 12.81 -23.91 -16.60
CA GLY A 147 14.07 -24.35 -15.97
C GLY A 147 14.37 -23.69 -14.61
N SER A 148 13.37 -23.10 -13.96
CA SER A 148 13.55 -22.36 -12.70
C SER A 148 13.87 -23.32 -11.56
N LYS A 149 15.00 -23.08 -10.86
CA LYS A 149 15.34 -23.81 -9.62
C LYS A 149 14.36 -23.51 -8.47
N ALA A 150 13.67 -22.37 -8.52
CA ALA A 150 12.68 -21.96 -7.53
C ALA A 150 11.27 -22.32 -8.04
N LYS A 151 10.74 -23.45 -7.56
CA LYS A 151 9.45 -24.01 -8.02
C LYS A 151 8.22 -23.09 -7.79
N ASN A 152 8.35 -22.06 -6.95
CA ASN A 152 7.22 -21.20 -6.57
C ASN A 152 7.41 -19.74 -7.01
N MET A 153 8.44 -19.42 -7.82
CA MET A 153 8.72 -18.04 -8.21
C MET A 153 9.20 -17.92 -9.65
N LEU A 154 8.78 -16.86 -10.33
CA LEU A 154 9.18 -16.54 -11.70
C LEU A 154 9.56 -15.06 -11.87
N ASN A 155 10.54 -14.79 -12.73
CA ASN A 155 10.89 -13.41 -13.08
C ASN A 155 9.74 -12.79 -13.88
N TYR A 156 9.50 -11.48 -13.72
CA TYR A 156 8.37 -10.79 -14.36
C TYR A 156 8.33 -10.92 -15.88
N SER A 157 9.44 -10.75 -16.59
CA SER A 157 9.45 -10.89 -18.05
C SER A 157 9.28 -12.33 -18.52
N SER A 158 9.87 -13.30 -17.81
CA SER A 158 9.61 -14.72 -18.08
C SER A 158 8.15 -15.06 -17.82
N PHE A 159 7.55 -14.48 -16.78
CA PHE A 159 6.15 -14.67 -16.45
C PHE A 159 5.25 -14.13 -17.55
N TYR A 160 5.45 -12.87 -17.97
CA TYR A 160 4.72 -12.28 -19.09
C TYR A 160 4.86 -13.10 -20.37
N GLY A 161 6.08 -13.49 -20.76
CA GLY A 161 6.30 -14.27 -21.98
C GLY A 161 5.64 -15.66 -22.01
N ASN A 162 5.15 -16.18 -20.88
CA ASN A 162 4.42 -17.45 -20.81
C ASN A 162 2.90 -17.29 -20.73
N PHE A 163 2.40 -16.13 -20.32
CA PHE A 163 0.97 -15.92 -20.03
C PHE A 163 0.33 -14.76 -20.77
N GLY A 164 1.11 -13.77 -21.18
CA GLY A 164 0.66 -12.66 -21.99
C GLY A 164 0.39 -13.13 -23.41
N VAL A 165 -0.71 -12.66 -23.99
CA VAL A 165 -1.01 -12.83 -25.40
C VAL A 165 -0.65 -11.53 -26.13
N GLU A 166 0.13 -11.64 -27.19
CA GLU A 166 0.45 -10.48 -28.05
C GLU A 166 -0.65 -10.28 -29.09
N ASP A 167 -1.13 -9.04 -29.21
CA ASP A 167 -2.05 -8.66 -30.28
C ASP A 167 -1.27 -8.56 -31.61
N ASN A 168 -1.80 -9.17 -32.67
CA ASN A 168 -1.19 -9.11 -34.01
C ASN A 168 -1.39 -7.72 -34.61
N ALA A 169 -0.32 -6.97 -34.83
CA ALA A 169 -0.38 -5.62 -35.41
C ALA A 169 -0.88 -5.56 -36.88
N GLU A 170 -1.00 -6.70 -37.57
CA GLU A 170 -1.43 -6.77 -38.98
C GLU A 170 -2.95 -6.77 -39.16
N TYR A 171 -3.69 -7.21 -38.16
CA TYR A 171 -5.15 -7.20 -38.16
C TYR A 171 -5.54 -6.34 -36.96
N ASP A 172 -6.24 -5.22 -37.14
CA ASP A 172 -6.72 -4.32 -36.06
C ASP A 172 -7.73 -4.99 -35.08
N ALA A 173 -7.61 -6.30 -34.85
CA ALA A 173 -8.40 -7.14 -33.98
C ALA A 173 -7.56 -7.59 -32.78
N ILE A 174 -8.09 -7.33 -31.58
CA ILE A 174 -7.52 -7.82 -30.32
C ILE A 174 -7.61 -9.35 -30.30
N ALA A 175 -6.49 -10.03 -30.03
CA ALA A 175 -6.45 -11.49 -30.01
C ALA A 175 -7.37 -12.04 -28.90
N PRO A 176 -7.97 -13.23 -29.06
CA PRO A 176 -8.75 -13.85 -27.99
C PRO A 176 -7.96 -13.95 -26.68
N LEU A 177 -8.67 -13.88 -25.55
CA LEU A 177 -8.04 -14.00 -24.24
C LEU A 177 -7.46 -15.40 -24.04
N GLY A 178 -6.26 -15.48 -23.47
CA GLY A 178 -5.72 -16.75 -22.97
C GLY A 178 -6.53 -17.25 -21.76
N GLU A 179 -6.68 -18.57 -21.62
CA GLU A 179 -7.56 -19.20 -20.60
C GLU A 179 -7.30 -18.70 -19.17
N VAL A 180 -6.04 -18.45 -18.82
CA VAL A 180 -5.63 -18.00 -17.47
C VAL A 180 -4.95 -16.63 -17.48
N GLU A 181 -5.04 -15.90 -18.59
CA GLU A 181 -4.33 -14.64 -18.82
C GLU A 181 -4.70 -13.57 -17.77
N HIS A 182 -5.99 -13.47 -17.43
CA HIS A 182 -6.47 -12.49 -16.45
C HIS A 182 -5.96 -12.75 -15.03
N ALA A 183 -6.03 -14.01 -14.57
CA ALA A 183 -5.48 -14.40 -13.27
C ALA A 183 -3.96 -14.19 -13.23
N ALA A 184 -3.25 -14.50 -14.33
CA ALA A 184 -1.83 -14.24 -14.44
C ALA A 184 -1.51 -12.74 -14.31
N PHE A 185 -2.25 -11.89 -15.02
CA PHE A 185 -2.11 -10.44 -14.94
C PHE A 185 -2.33 -9.91 -13.52
N LEU A 186 -3.37 -10.37 -12.84
CA LEU A 186 -3.66 -9.96 -11.47
C LEU A 186 -2.59 -10.43 -10.49
N LEU A 187 -2.03 -11.63 -10.69
CA LEU A 187 -0.92 -12.12 -9.87
C LEU A 187 0.35 -11.29 -10.07
N TYR A 188 0.64 -10.92 -11.32
CA TYR A 188 1.72 -10.01 -11.66
C TYR A 188 1.54 -8.67 -10.94
N TRP A 189 0.35 -8.08 -11.04
CA TRP A 189 0.01 -6.81 -10.41
C TRP A 189 0.14 -6.86 -8.88
N LEU A 190 -0.43 -7.88 -8.24
CA LEU A 190 -0.31 -8.10 -6.80
C LEU A 190 1.15 -8.18 -6.36
N CYS A 191 1.95 -9.02 -7.00
CA CYS A 191 3.35 -9.23 -6.60
C CYS A 191 4.22 -7.99 -6.83
N LYS A 192 4.01 -7.28 -7.95
CA LYS A 192 4.90 -6.19 -8.37
C LYS A 192 4.56 -4.85 -7.72
N PHE A 193 3.28 -4.55 -7.61
CA PHE A 193 2.82 -3.19 -7.32
C PHE A 193 2.12 -3.08 -5.97
N VAL A 194 1.29 -4.06 -5.60
CA VAL A 194 0.57 -4.03 -4.32
C VAL A 194 1.47 -4.48 -3.18
N LEU A 195 2.11 -5.63 -3.34
CA LEU A 195 2.94 -6.28 -2.32
C LEU A 195 4.43 -5.98 -2.50
N CYS A 196 4.82 -5.54 -3.68
CA CYS A 196 6.20 -5.19 -4.04
C CYS A 196 7.24 -6.27 -3.71
N THR A 197 6.86 -7.56 -3.74
CA THR A 197 7.61 -8.70 -3.20
C THR A 197 9.15 -8.56 -3.17
N GLN A 198 9.76 -8.84 -2.01
CA GLN A 198 11.20 -8.72 -1.76
C GLN A 198 12.11 -9.45 -2.77
N ALA A 199 11.60 -10.50 -3.42
CA ALA A 199 12.36 -11.24 -4.42
C ALA A 199 12.36 -10.58 -5.80
N ASN A 200 11.58 -9.52 -6.00
CA ASN A 200 11.30 -8.88 -7.29
C ASN A 200 10.84 -9.88 -8.35
N LYS A 201 9.92 -10.77 -7.96
CA LYS A 201 9.45 -11.91 -8.75
C LYS A 201 7.96 -12.14 -8.51
N VAL A 202 7.31 -12.76 -9.47
CA VAL A 202 5.98 -13.32 -9.25
C VAL A 202 6.10 -14.51 -8.31
N ILE A 203 5.32 -14.51 -7.22
CA ILE A 203 5.32 -15.57 -6.20
C ILE A 203 3.99 -16.31 -6.25
N LEU A 204 4.04 -17.64 -6.44
CA LEU A 204 2.87 -18.51 -6.55
C LEU A 204 1.95 -18.47 -5.32
N GLU A 205 2.49 -18.14 -4.16
CA GLU A 205 1.74 -18.03 -2.90
C GLU A 205 0.51 -17.12 -3.01
N PHE A 206 0.58 -16.06 -3.81
CA PHE A 206 -0.51 -15.10 -4.01
C PHE A 206 -1.50 -15.51 -5.11
N ALA A 207 -1.31 -16.66 -5.76
CA ALA A 207 -2.13 -17.08 -6.91
C ALA A 207 -3.61 -17.24 -6.57
N HIS A 208 -3.94 -17.73 -5.37
CA HIS A 208 -5.33 -17.87 -4.96
C HIS A 208 -6.07 -16.53 -4.87
N LEU A 209 -5.39 -15.45 -4.48
CA LEU A 209 -5.96 -14.10 -4.50
C LEU A 209 -6.23 -13.65 -5.93
N ALA A 210 -5.29 -13.92 -6.83
CA ALA A 210 -5.43 -13.58 -8.24
C ALA A 210 -6.55 -14.37 -8.93
N ASP A 211 -6.67 -15.67 -8.66
CA ASP A 211 -7.76 -16.52 -9.14
C ASP A 211 -9.12 -16.02 -8.62
N TYR A 212 -9.21 -15.71 -7.33
CA TYR A 212 -10.45 -15.19 -6.73
C TYR A 212 -10.87 -13.84 -7.33
N LEU A 213 -9.92 -12.93 -7.54
CA LEU A 213 -10.18 -11.66 -8.23
C LEU A 213 -10.53 -11.87 -9.72
N ALA A 214 -9.90 -12.83 -10.40
CA ALA A 214 -10.19 -13.11 -11.81
C ALA A 214 -11.65 -13.59 -12.00
N GLN A 215 -12.17 -14.36 -11.04
CA GLN A 215 -13.55 -14.85 -11.02
C GLN A 215 -14.59 -13.79 -10.63
N GLY A 216 -14.20 -12.52 -10.47
CA GLY A 216 -15.11 -11.44 -10.05
C GLY A 216 -15.27 -11.29 -8.53
N GLY A 217 -14.53 -12.07 -7.74
CA GLY A 217 -14.55 -12.00 -6.28
C GLY A 217 -14.06 -10.64 -5.76
N ARG A 218 -14.61 -10.18 -4.63
CA ARG A 218 -14.22 -8.92 -3.98
C ARG A 218 -13.38 -9.20 -2.75
N LEU A 219 -12.17 -8.66 -2.69
CA LEU A 219 -11.27 -8.77 -1.54
C LEU A 219 -11.24 -7.46 -0.75
N ALA A 220 -11.19 -7.55 0.58
CA ALA A 220 -10.97 -6.42 1.47
C ALA A 220 -9.48 -5.98 1.43
N LEU A 221 -9.03 -5.47 0.27
CA LEU A 221 -7.62 -5.12 0.01
C LEU A 221 -7.14 -3.90 0.81
N GLY A 222 -8.05 -3.00 1.23
CA GLY A 222 -7.68 -1.83 2.03
C GLY A 222 -7.02 -2.22 3.36
N PRO A 223 -7.71 -2.96 4.24
CA PRO A 223 -7.13 -3.49 5.48
C PRO A 223 -5.84 -4.30 5.26
N PHE A 224 -5.80 -5.12 4.20
CA PHE A 224 -4.66 -5.96 3.87
C PHE A 224 -3.40 -5.17 3.46
N LEU A 225 -3.58 -4.15 2.61
CA LEU A 225 -2.49 -3.25 2.21
C LEU A 225 -2.00 -2.44 3.42
N LEU A 226 -2.90 -1.96 4.27
CA LEU A 226 -2.53 -1.24 5.49
C LEU A 226 -1.68 -2.11 6.43
N GLY A 227 -2.06 -3.39 6.61
CA GLY A 227 -1.27 -4.35 7.37
C GLY A 227 0.15 -4.49 6.82
N HIS A 228 0.31 -4.56 5.50
CA HIS A 228 1.63 -4.59 4.86
C HIS A 228 2.42 -3.31 5.09
N ILE A 229 1.80 -2.13 4.99
CA ILE A 229 2.44 -0.84 5.27
C ILE A 229 2.97 -0.82 6.71
N TYR A 230 2.15 -1.23 7.68
CA TYR A 230 2.57 -1.27 9.09
C TYR A 230 3.73 -2.23 9.31
N ARG A 231 3.66 -3.45 8.76
CA ARG A 231 4.75 -4.44 8.85
C ARG A 231 6.04 -3.89 8.23
N THR A 232 5.94 -3.25 7.08
CA THR A 232 7.07 -2.61 6.39
C THR A 232 7.75 -1.56 7.27
N LEU A 233 6.96 -0.65 7.84
CA LEU A 233 7.48 0.44 8.66
C LEU A 233 8.06 -0.08 9.98
N HIS A 234 7.44 -1.09 10.57
CA HIS A 234 8.00 -1.80 11.72
C HIS A 234 9.38 -2.37 11.37
N ASP A 235 9.46 -3.18 10.31
CA ASP A 235 10.67 -3.87 9.88
C ASP A 235 11.82 -2.90 9.59
N ILE A 236 11.55 -1.76 8.96
CA ILE A 236 12.58 -0.74 8.67
C ILE A 236 13.12 -0.14 9.97
N VAL A 237 12.22 0.24 10.89
CA VAL A 237 12.62 0.93 12.14
C VAL A 237 13.34 -0.03 13.10
N THR A 238 12.94 -1.30 13.15
CA THR A 238 13.57 -2.30 14.02
C THR A 238 14.86 -2.88 13.44
N ASP A 239 15.03 -2.88 12.11
CA ASP A 239 16.27 -3.31 11.43
C ASP A 239 17.22 -2.13 11.14
N GLY A 240 17.32 -1.18 12.08
CA GLY A 240 18.34 -0.12 12.04
C GLY A 240 18.17 0.91 10.92
N MET A 241 16.92 1.20 10.50
CA MET A 241 16.56 2.12 9.41
C MET A 241 16.96 1.63 8.02
N LYS A 242 17.21 0.33 7.86
CA LYS A 242 17.52 -0.26 6.57
C LYS A 242 16.23 -0.42 5.77
N PRO A 243 16.15 0.14 4.55
CA PRO A 243 15.01 -0.12 3.70
C PRO A 243 15.10 -1.58 3.28
N LYS A 244 14.27 -2.45 3.87
CA LYS A 244 14.05 -3.78 3.28
C LYS A 244 13.51 -3.53 1.88
N HIS A 245 14.21 -4.09 0.90
CA HIS A 245 13.81 -3.91 -0.47
C HIS A 245 12.45 -4.64 -0.63
N GLY A 246 11.47 -3.99 -1.26
CA GLY A 246 10.28 -4.65 -1.81
C GLY A 246 9.01 -4.65 -0.95
N ASP A 247 8.55 -3.46 -0.56
CA ASP A 247 7.36 -3.28 0.26
C ASP A 247 6.58 -2.01 -0.16
N PRO A 248 5.27 -1.87 0.15
CA PRO A 248 4.41 -0.78 -0.35
C PRO A 248 4.66 0.60 0.29
N LEU A 249 5.91 1.01 0.47
CA LEU A 249 6.29 2.36 0.94
C LEU A 249 5.75 3.49 0.06
N TRP A 250 5.44 3.20 -1.21
CA TRP A 250 4.79 4.14 -2.11
C TRP A 250 3.42 4.59 -1.57
N ALA A 251 2.68 3.70 -0.90
CA ALA A 251 1.38 4.02 -0.32
C ALA A 251 1.54 4.97 0.88
N PHE A 252 2.55 4.71 1.73
CA PHE A 252 2.91 5.60 2.83
C PHE A 252 3.34 6.99 2.33
N GLN A 253 4.10 7.05 1.23
CA GLN A 253 4.45 8.31 0.60
C GLN A 253 3.22 9.12 0.17
N PHE A 254 2.23 8.48 -0.49
CA PHE A 254 1.00 9.19 -0.87
C PHE A 254 0.19 9.66 0.33
N TRP A 255 0.17 8.88 1.42
CA TRP A 255 -0.45 9.31 2.68
C TRP A 255 0.24 10.57 3.24
N LEU A 256 1.56 10.62 3.24
CA LEU A 256 2.31 11.82 3.64
C LEU A 256 1.97 13.02 2.73
N GLN A 257 1.84 12.80 1.42
CA GLN A 257 1.50 13.85 0.48
C GLN A 257 0.06 14.37 0.65
N ALA A 258 -0.89 13.52 1.03
CA ALA A 258 -2.24 13.95 1.41
C ALA A 258 -2.22 14.82 2.67
N TYR A 259 -1.62 14.30 3.74
CA TYR A 259 -1.68 14.94 5.05
C TYR A 259 -0.71 16.10 5.21
N PHE A 260 0.35 16.21 4.41
CA PHE A 260 1.34 17.29 4.46
C PHE A 260 1.50 17.96 3.08
N PRO A 261 0.47 18.70 2.61
CA PRO A 261 0.49 19.31 1.29
C PRO A 261 1.67 20.26 1.06
N GLU A 262 2.28 20.78 2.13
CA GLU A 262 3.46 21.64 2.13
C GLU A 262 4.70 20.96 1.50
N LEU A 263 4.73 19.62 1.56
CA LEU A 263 5.82 18.75 1.10
C LEU A 263 5.57 18.13 -0.29
N ARG A 264 4.39 18.32 -0.89
CA ARG A 264 4.11 17.90 -2.27
C ARG A 264 4.08 19.09 -3.21
N GLY A 265 4.14 18.81 -4.51
CA GLY A 265 3.82 19.84 -5.50
C GLY A 265 2.31 19.97 -5.71
N VAL A 266 1.95 21.00 -6.46
CA VAL A 266 0.55 21.32 -6.76
C VAL A 266 -0.05 20.20 -7.62
N ALA A 267 -1.15 19.61 -7.14
CA ALA A 267 -1.91 18.60 -7.86
C ALA A 267 -3.28 19.15 -8.21
N ASN A 268 -3.74 18.85 -9.43
CA ASN A 268 -5.12 19.09 -9.83
C ASN A 268 -5.98 17.94 -9.32
N ILE A 269 -6.67 18.18 -8.23
CA ILE A 269 -7.51 17.20 -7.56
C ILE A 269 -8.88 17.19 -8.24
N SER A 270 -9.39 16.00 -8.56
CA SER A 270 -10.71 15.79 -9.15
C SER A 270 -11.49 14.78 -8.31
N ASP A 271 -12.77 15.06 -8.06
CA ASP A 271 -13.63 14.24 -7.19
C ASP A 271 -14.12 12.94 -7.86
N THR A 272 -13.57 12.58 -9.01
CA THR A 272 -13.95 11.40 -9.80
C THR A 272 -12.93 10.26 -9.72
N GLU A 273 -11.87 10.41 -8.92
CA GLU A 273 -10.82 9.43 -8.75
C GLU A 273 -10.21 9.47 -7.33
N PRO A 274 -9.43 8.46 -6.93
CA PRO A 274 -8.70 8.51 -5.68
C PRO A 274 -7.60 9.57 -5.67
N LEU A 275 -7.27 10.09 -4.48
CA LEU A 275 -6.28 11.16 -4.31
C LEU A 275 -4.89 10.80 -4.85
N ALA A 276 -4.45 9.54 -4.73
CA ALA A 276 -3.12 9.14 -5.19
C ALA A 276 -2.98 9.25 -6.72
N ASN A 277 -4.05 8.99 -7.48
CA ASN A 277 -4.04 9.15 -8.94
C ASN A 277 -3.81 10.62 -9.32
N ALA A 278 -4.42 11.58 -8.60
CA ALA A 278 -4.19 13.00 -8.79
C ALA A 278 -2.75 13.39 -8.42
N PHE A 279 -2.24 12.88 -7.30
CA PHE A 279 -0.90 13.19 -6.81
C PHE A 279 0.21 12.60 -7.68
N SER A 280 -0.02 11.43 -8.29
CA SER A 280 0.95 10.79 -9.18
C SER A 280 1.29 11.66 -10.40
N ARG A 281 0.35 12.49 -10.84
CA ARG A 281 0.48 13.42 -11.97
C ARG A 281 1.05 14.78 -11.59
N ALA A 282 1.18 15.07 -10.29
CA ALA A 282 1.65 16.36 -9.82
C ALA A 282 3.16 16.54 -10.05
N HIS A 283 3.56 17.77 -10.42
CA HIS A 283 4.98 18.12 -10.48
C HIS A 283 5.60 17.98 -9.09
N ARG A 284 6.84 17.48 -9.03
CA ARG A 284 7.50 17.27 -7.74
C ARG A 284 8.10 18.55 -7.20
N LYS A 285 8.00 18.67 -5.88
CA LYS A 285 8.77 19.64 -5.11
C LYS A 285 9.92 18.90 -4.46
N HIS A 286 11.14 19.26 -4.83
CA HIS A 286 12.33 18.62 -4.26
C HIS A 286 12.62 19.20 -2.87
N HIS A 287 12.60 18.33 -1.86
CA HIS A 287 12.96 18.65 -0.49
C HIS A 287 14.20 17.86 -0.07
N THR A 288 15.00 18.45 0.82
CA THR A 288 16.10 17.72 1.48
C THR A 288 15.58 17.00 2.72
N SER A 289 16.22 15.90 3.12
CA SER A 289 15.85 15.19 4.36
C SER A 289 15.88 16.10 5.59
N ALA A 290 16.85 17.03 5.68
CA ALA A 290 16.93 18.01 6.77
C ALA A 290 15.73 18.95 6.80
N PHE A 291 15.29 19.41 5.62
CA PHE A 291 14.10 20.25 5.54
C PHE A 291 12.86 19.49 6.01
N CYS A 292 12.64 18.27 5.51
CA CYS A 292 11.51 17.43 5.91
C CYS A 292 11.54 17.13 7.42
N TYR A 293 12.71 16.80 7.98
CA TYR A 293 12.84 16.55 9.41
C TYR A 293 12.53 17.79 10.24
N LYS A 294 13.10 18.94 9.88
CA LYS A 294 12.84 20.22 10.57
C LYS A 294 11.37 20.60 10.48
N PHE A 295 10.72 20.34 9.36
CA PHE A 295 9.29 20.53 9.18
C PHE A 295 8.48 19.68 10.18
N PHE A 296 8.69 18.36 10.22
CA PHE A 296 7.96 17.49 11.13
C PHE A 296 8.26 17.77 12.61
N TYR A 297 9.53 18.00 12.95
CA TYR A 297 9.95 18.32 14.32
C TYR A 297 9.33 19.63 14.83
N GLY A 298 9.25 20.64 13.95
CA GLY A 298 8.66 21.95 14.25
C GLY A 298 7.12 21.97 14.22
N LEU A 299 6.47 20.91 13.76
CA LEU A 299 5.01 20.89 13.57
C LEU A 299 4.31 20.69 14.92
N VAL A 300 3.78 21.80 15.46
CA VAL A 300 3.14 21.86 16.79
C VAL A 300 1.63 21.73 16.76
N GLU A 301 0.99 22.01 15.62
CA GLU A 301 -0.46 21.97 15.46
C GLU A 301 -0.85 21.65 14.02
N ARG A 302 -2.10 21.20 13.85
CA ARG A 302 -2.77 21.06 12.55
C ARG A 302 -4.24 21.45 12.71
N THR A 303 -4.82 22.01 11.66
CA THR A 303 -6.24 22.39 11.66
C THR A 303 -7.14 21.16 11.54
N GLY A 304 -8.41 21.29 11.96
CA GLY A 304 -9.38 20.21 11.81
C GLY A 304 -9.61 19.80 10.35
N THR A 305 -9.54 20.73 9.39
CA THR A 305 -9.65 20.44 7.96
C THR A 305 -8.46 19.61 7.46
N GLN A 306 -7.25 19.90 7.95
CA GLN A 306 -6.06 19.15 7.61
C GLN A 306 -6.07 17.70 8.14
N PHE A 307 -6.73 17.43 9.26
CA PHE A 307 -6.91 16.05 9.75
C PHE A 307 -7.95 15.26 8.96
N ARG A 308 -8.95 15.94 8.39
CA ARG A 308 -10.11 15.30 7.78
C ARG A 308 -10.01 15.17 6.26
N ILE A 309 -8.84 15.37 5.66
CA ILE A 309 -8.70 15.41 4.20
C ILE A 309 -9.27 14.17 3.50
N CYS A 310 -8.99 12.97 4.01
CA CYS A 310 -9.56 11.72 3.48
C CYS A 310 -11.02 11.49 3.90
N LEU A 311 -11.42 11.99 5.08
CA LEU A 311 -12.79 11.87 5.58
C LEU A 311 -13.78 12.71 4.76
N THR A 312 -13.36 13.89 4.31
CA THR A 312 -14.18 14.78 3.47
C THR A 312 -14.05 14.46 1.99
N TRP A 313 -13.33 13.39 1.63
CA TRP A 313 -13.08 13.06 0.24
C TRP A 313 -14.28 12.34 -0.38
N SER A 314 -14.64 12.74 -1.60
CA SER A 314 -15.89 12.32 -2.23
C SER A 314 -15.78 11.05 -3.09
N PHE A 315 -14.60 10.46 -3.18
CA PHE A 315 -14.36 9.26 -3.98
C PHE A 315 -13.61 8.19 -3.19
N PRO A 316 -13.99 6.91 -3.29
CA PRO A 316 -15.13 6.35 -4.02
C PRO A 316 -16.47 6.71 -3.36
N LEU A 317 -17.58 6.58 -4.10
CA LEU A 317 -18.92 7.03 -3.71
C LEU A 317 -19.40 6.50 -2.34
N PHE A 318 -18.90 5.35 -1.90
CA PHE A 318 -19.24 4.83 -0.56
C PHE A 318 -18.73 5.72 0.59
N LEU A 319 -17.76 6.62 0.34
CA LEU A 319 -17.33 7.64 1.30
C LEU A 319 -18.28 8.84 1.38
N THR A 320 -19.08 9.09 0.34
CA THR A 320 -19.99 10.25 0.25
C THR A 320 -21.35 10.04 0.89
N HIS A 321 -21.57 8.91 1.57
CA HIS A 321 -22.90 8.60 2.08
C HIS A 321 -23.40 9.66 3.06
N ASP A 322 -24.52 10.28 2.69
CA ASP A 322 -25.20 11.24 3.54
C ASP A 322 -25.86 10.50 4.71
N LEU A 323 -25.31 10.70 5.91
CA LEU A 323 -25.83 10.11 7.15
C LEU A 323 -27.24 10.61 7.51
N PHE A 324 -27.76 11.64 6.84
CA PHE A 324 -29.13 12.13 6.99
C PHE A 324 -30.15 11.38 6.12
N VAL A 325 -29.69 10.59 5.15
CA VAL A 325 -30.55 9.73 4.33
C VAL A 325 -30.68 8.38 5.02
N ILE A 326 -31.91 7.91 5.23
CA ILE A 326 -32.16 6.55 5.74
C ILE A 326 -31.89 5.58 4.59
N PRO A 327 -30.83 4.77 4.66
CA PRO A 327 -30.52 3.81 3.61
C PRO A 327 -31.52 2.64 3.61
N ASP A 328 -31.61 1.91 2.51
CA ASP A 328 -32.22 0.58 2.54
C ASP A 328 -31.40 -0.39 3.42
N GLY A 329 -31.98 -1.54 3.76
CA GLY A 329 -31.37 -2.46 4.72
C GLY A 329 -30.01 -3.03 4.29
N GLU A 330 -29.76 -3.20 2.98
CA GLU A 330 -28.48 -3.69 2.47
C GLU A 330 -27.42 -2.58 2.56
N THR A 331 -27.76 -1.38 2.10
CA THR A 331 -26.89 -0.19 2.18
C THR A 331 -26.57 0.16 3.64
N GLU A 332 -27.52 -0.01 4.56
CA GLU A 332 -27.29 0.19 5.99
C GLU A 332 -26.24 -0.77 6.55
N ASN A 333 -26.29 -2.04 6.14
CA ASN A 333 -25.32 -3.06 6.58
C ASN A 333 -23.93 -2.78 6.02
N ASP A 334 -23.83 -2.46 4.73
CA ASP A 334 -22.58 -2.08 4.09
C ASP A 334 -21.94 -0.87 4.78
N LEU A 335 -22.74 0.16 5.12
CA LEU A 335 -22.24 1.32 5.86
C LEU A 335 -21.75 0.96 7.26
N LYS A 336 -22.47 0.10 7.98
CA LYS A 336 -22.03 -0.39 9.30
C LYS A 336 -20.71 -1.15 9.19
N GLU A 337 -20.54 -1.98 8.18
CA GLU A 337 -19.30 -2.72 7.94
C GLU A 337 -18.15 -1.79 7.52
N ILE A 338 -18.40 -0.80 6.65
CA ILE A 338 -17.42 0.21 6.24
C ILE A 338 -16.93 1.01 7.45
N TRP A 339 -17.86 1.60 8.22
CA TRP A 339 -17.50 2.39 9.40
C TRP A 339 -16.91 1.53 10.52
N GLY A 340 -17.41 0.30 10.69
CA GLY A 340 -16.80 -0.69 11.56
C GLY A 340 -15.35 -0.96 11.16
N SER A 341 -15.08 -1.11 9.87
CA SER A 341 -13.73 -1.31 9.34
C SER A 341 -12.81 -0.10 9.57
N PHE A 342 -13.34 1.11 9.59
CA PHE A 342 -12.58 2.33 9.86
C PHE A 342 -12.29 2.53 11.36
N LEU A 343 -13.26 2.24 12.23
CA LEU A 343 -13.26 2.68 13.62
C LEU A 343 -13.02 1.57 14.65
N VAL A 344 -13.15 0.30 14.27
CA VAL A 344 -12.96 -0.83 15.19
C VAL A 344 -11.48 -1.22 15.25
N SER A 345 -10.97 -1.34 16.48
CA SER A 345 -9.63 -1.87 16.72
C SER A 345 -9.59 -3.37 16.46
N ARG A 346 -8.60 -3.83 15.70
CA ARG A 346 -8.45 -5.23 15.31
C ARG A 346 -7.05 -5.55 14.81
N ASP A 347 -6.81 -6.82 14.53
CA ASP A 347 -5.63 -7.25 13.80
C ASP A 347 -5.85 -7.12 12.28
N LEU A 348 -4.86 -6.59 11.58
CA LEU A 348 -4.80 -6.52 10.13
C LEU A 348 -3.88 -7.63 9.63
N HIS A 349 -4.45 -8.61 8.93
CA HIS A 349 -3.67 -9.68 8.34
C HIS A 349 -2.73 -9.13 7.26
N CYS A 350 -1.46 -9.52 7.33
CA CYS A 350 -0.41 -9.12 6.39
C CYS A 350 0.45 -10.30 5.91
N GLY A 351 0.06 -11.55 6.22
CA GLY A 351 0.75 -12.75 5.74
C GLY A 351 -0.23 -13.81 5.26
N LEU A 352 0.21 -14.61 4.27
CA LEU A 352 -0.56 -15.74 3.73
C LEU A 352 0.03 -17.08 4.23
N SER A 353 1.25 -17.45 3.85
CA SER A 353 1.88 -18.72 4.27
C SER A 353 2.44 -18.70 5.68
N LYS A 354 2.95 -17.54 6.13
CA LYS A 354 3.35 -17.29 7.52
C LYS A 354 2.30 -16.37 8.12
N ALA A 355 1.60 -16.86 9.14
CA ALA A 355 0.63 -16.04 9.87
C ALA A 355 1.32 -14.77 10.38
N GLY A 356 0.85 -13.62 9.90
CA GLY A 356 1.36 -12.31 10.26
C GLY A 356 0.21 -11.33 10.36
N ALA A 357 0.19 -10.56 11.44
CA ALA A 357 -0.81 -9.52 11.65
C ALA A 357 -0.18 -8.27 12.25
N GLU A 358 -0.82 -7.13 12.00
CA GLU A 358 -0.47 -5.84 12.59
C GLU A 358 -1.67 -5.26 13.33
N ILE A 359 -1.45 -4.67 14.50
CA ILE A 359 -2.54 -4.11 15.29
C ILE A 359 -2.98 -2.78 14.68
N TYR A 360 -4.28 -2.62 14.50
CA TYR A 360 -4.95 -1.39 14.10
C TYR A 360 -5.71 -0.77 15.26
N LEU A 361 -5.35 0.47 15.62
CA LEU A 361 -5.86 1.18 16.80
C LEU A 361 -6.41 2.57 16.42
N PRO A 362 -7.53 2.66 15.67
CA PRO A 362 -8.11 3.92 15.18
C PRO A 362 -8.39 4.97 16.26
N ASN A 363 -8.60 4.54 17.51
CA ASN A 363 -8.72 5.43 18.66
C ASN A 363 -7.47 6.28 18.92
N PHE A 364 -6.27 5.82 18.55
CA PHE A 364 -5.02 6.58 18.68
C PHE A 364 -4.88 7.67 17.62
N MET A 365 -5.71 7.67 16.58
CA MET A 365 -5.71 8.66 15.52
C MET A 365 -7.12 9.22 15.27
N ALA A 366 -7.95 9.28 16.32
CA ALA A 366 -9.37 9.66 16.25
C ALA A 366 -9.61 11.00 15.53
N ARG A 367 -8.66 11.95 15.61
CA ARG A 367 -8.74 13.23 14.89
C ARG A 367 -8.80 13.09 13.36
N GLN A 368 -8.17 12.07 12.78
CA GLN A 368 -8.26 11.79 11.34
C GLN A 368 -9.70 11.47 10.90
N PHE A 369 -10.52 10.97 11.83
CA PHE A 369 -11.95 10.72 11.66
C PHE A 369 -12.84 11.89 12.13
N GLY A 370 -12.25 13.04 12.48
CA GLY A 370 -12.98 14.18 13.02
C GLY A 370 -13.46 14.00 14.47
N LEU A 371 -12.96 12.99 15.17
CA LEU A 371 -13.33 12.65 16.55
C LEU A 371 -12.31 13.21 17.55
N ILE A 372 -12.70 13.23 18.83
CA ILE A 372 -11.81 13.58 19.94
C ILE A 372 -10.82 12.44 20.16
N GLN A 373 -9.53 12.78 20.19
CA GLN A 373 -8.45 11.82 20.45
C GLN A 373 -8.02 11.92 21.91
N THR A 374 -8.17 10.82 22.63
CA THR A 374 -7.71 10.70 24.01
C THR A 374 -6.20 10.45 24.07
N ALA A 375 -5.59 10.70 25.23
CA ALA A 375 -4.22 10.27 25.47
C ALA A 375 -4.16 8.73 25.36
N PRO A 376 -3.29 8.16 24.50
CA PRO A 376 -3.18 6.71 24.35
C PRO A 376 -2.82 6.06 25.68
N LEU A 377 -3.67 5.16 26.18
CA LEU A 377 -3.25 4.17 27.16
C LEU A 377 -2.47 3.08 26.40
N PRO A 378 -1.31 2.62 26.88
CA PRO A 378 -0.57 1.56 26.19
C PRO A 378 -1.49 0.34 26.03
N PRO A 379 -1.69 -0.15 24.80
CA PRO A 379 -2.67 -1.20 24.55
C PRO A 379 -2.12 -2.54 25.05
N LEU A 380 -2.97 -3.28 25.76
CA LEU A 380 -2.67 -4.63 26.22
C LEU A 380 -3.02 -5.62 25.10
N SER A 381 -2.15 -5.77 24.10
CA SER A 381 -2.33 -6.85 23.11
C SER A 381 -1.87 -8.19 23.68
N THR A 382 -2.70 -9.21 23.52
CA THR A 382 -2.41 -10.62 23.81
C THR A 382 -1.97 -11.40 22.56
N ASN A 383 -2.00 -10.79 21.38
CA ASN A 383 -1.63 -11.46 20.12
C ASN A 383 -0.10 -11.54 19.96
N ARG A 384 0.43 -12.77 20.02
CA ARG A 384 1.86 -13.07 19.88
C ARG A 384 2.39 -13.05 18.44
N LEU A 385 1.51 -13.01 17.44
CA LEU A 385 1.86 -12.91 16.01
C LEU A 385 1.96 -11.47 15.51
N SER A 386 1.61 -10.52 16.38
CA SER A 386 1.83 -9.11 16.13
C SER A 386 3.30 -8.74 16.36
N SER A 387 3.78 -7.77 15.58
CA SER A 387 5.10 -7.17 15.71
C SER A 387 5.37 -6.57 17.10
N TRP A 388 4.34 -6.43 17.94
CA TRP A 388 4.39 -5.88 19.29
C TRP A 388 5.03 -6.80 20.32
N ARG A 389 5.16 -8.11 20.07
CA ARG A 389 5.67 -9.07 21.08
C ARG A 389 6.70 -10.08 20.56
N ALA A 390 7.34 -9.83 19.41
CA ALA A 390 8.35 -10.75 18.85
C ALA A 390 9.53 -11.03 19.81
N ASP A 391 9.87 -10.09 20.70
CA ASP A 391 11.06 -10.18 21.57
C ASP A 391 10.77 -10.44 23.06
N VAL A 392 9.55 -10.83 23.44
CA VAL A 392 9.29 -11.22 24.83
C VAL A 392 9.74 -12.66 25.04
N THR A 393 11.03 -12.86 25.32
CA THR A 393 11.56 -14.12 25.87
C THR A 393 10.89 -14.44 27.21
N GLN A 394 10.52 -15.71 27.40
CA GLN A 394 9.92 -16.23 28.64
C GLN A 394 10.78 -15.95 29.87
#